data_AF-A0A2V8Y608-F1
#
_entry.id   AF-A0A2V8Y608-F1
#
_cell.length_a   1.000
_cell.length_b   1.000
_cell.length_c   1.000
_cell.angle_alpha   90.00
_cell.angle_beta   90.00
_cell.angle_gamma   90.00
#
_symmetry.space_group_name_H-M   'P 1'
#
loop_
_entity.id
_entity.type
_entity.pdbx_description
1 polymer ?
#
loop_
_entity_poly.entity_id
_entity_poly.type
_entity_poly.pdbx_seq_one_letter_code
_entity_poly.pdbx_strand_id
1 'polypeptide(L)' 'MIDRMRDRAISIADLNGLRLWIESKPEVPNGDWYKDFGSFKICGHGSYPKTFLLRGQAAKGVSL' A
#
# COMPACT_ATOMS: atom_id res chain seq x y z
N MET A 1 5.08 6.89 -11.46
CA MET A 1 4.82 6.21 -10.17
C MET A 1 5.79 6.69 -9.10
N ILE A 2 7.10 6.71 -9.38
CA ILE A 2 8.16 7.16 -8.46
C ILE A 2 8.06 8.65 -8.09
N ASP A 3 7.60 9.52 -8.99
CA ASP A 3 7.48 10.95 -8.67
C ASP A 3 6.47 11.25 -7.56
N ARG A 4 5.40 10.46 -7.44
CA ARG A 4 4.46 10.56 -6.30
C ARG A 4 5.06 10.05 -4.98
N MET A 5 6.09 9.21 -5.04
CA MET A 5 6.80 8.71 -3.86
C MET A 5 7.78 9.76 -3.31
N ARG A 6 8.32 10.66 -4.15
CA ARG A 6 9.11 11.82 -3.72
C ARG A 6 8.25 12.96 -3.16
N ASP A 7 7.05 13.15 -3.71
CA ASP A 7 6.32 14.39 -3.49
C ASP A 7 5.54 14.43 -2.15
N ARG A 8 5.12 13.29 -1.55
CA ARG A 8 4.35 13.32 -0.29
C ARG A 8 4.55 12.10 0.62
N ALA A 9 5.14 12.35 1.80
CA ALA A 9 4.92 11.66 3.08
C ALA A 9 5.33 10.17 3.26
N ILE A 10 5.98 9.51 2.29
CA ILE A 10 6.52 8.15 2.49
C ILE A 10 8.02 8.24 2.78
N SER A 11 8.42 7.93 4.01
CA SER A 11 9.80 8.00 4.50
C SER A 11 10.65 6.81 4.00
N ILE A 12 11.98 6.89 4.16
CA ILE A 12 12.88 5.75 3.90
C ILE A 12 12.51 4.55 4.78
N ALA A 13 12.07 4.78 6.02
CA ALA A 13 11.61 3.71 6.91
C ALA A 13 10.37 3.00 6.34
N ASP A 14 9.45 3.75 5.74
CA ASP A 14 8.25 3.20 5.08
C ASP A 14 8.61 2.35 3.85
N LEU A 15 9.58 2.80 3.05
CA LEU A 15 10.10 2.02 1.91
C LEU A 15 10.77 0.73 2.35
N ASN A 16 11.54 0.76 3.44
CA ASN A 16 12.13 -0.46 4.01
C ASN A 16 11.06 -1.42 4.54
N GLY A 17 10.03 -0.92 5.22
CA GLY A 17 8.90 -1.74 5.68
C GLY A 17 8.17 -2.41 4.51
N LEU A 18 7.94 -1.67 3.42
CA LEU A 18 7.37 -2.23 2.20
C LEU A 18 8.26 -3.31 1.58
N ARG A 19 9.57 -3.05 1.47
CA ARG A 19 10.55 -3.99 0.91
C ARG A 19 10.56 -5.31 1.67
N LEU A 20 10.70 -5.26 3.00
CA LEU A 20 10.74 -6.46 3.85
C LEU A 20 9.44 -7.29 3.72
N TRP A 21 8.30 -6.60 3.63
CA TRP A 21 7.03 -7.28 3.42
C TRP A 21 6.92 -7.95 2.04
N ILE A 22 7.43 -7.34 0.97
CA ILE A 22 7.46 -7.98 -0.36
C ILE A 22 8.42 -9.18 -0.36
N GLU A 23 9.62 -9.02 0.22
CA GLU A 23 10.64 -10.07 0.31
C GLU A 23 10.14 -11.28 1.11
N SER A 24 9.23 -11.09 2.07
CA SER A 24 8.61 -12.17 2.83
C SER A 24 7.59 -13.00 2.03
N LYS A 25 7.32 -12.67 0.76
CA LYS A 25 6.35 -13.35 -0.12
C LYS A 25 5.00 -13.61 0.58
N PRO A 26 4.31 -12.54 1.01
CA PRO A 26 3.14 -12.66 1.85
C PRO A 26 1.99 -13.28 1.08
N GLU A 27 1.23 -14.14 1.73
CA GLU A 27 -0.05 -14.59 1.19
C GLU A 27 -1.05 -13.43 1.23
N VAL A 28 -1.71 -13.18 0.11
CA VAL A 28 -2.74 -12.14 -0.03
C VAL A 28 -4.01 -12.76 -0.60
N PRO A 29 -5.19 -12.23 -0.26
CA PRO A 29 -6.45 -12.71 -0.84
C PRO A 29 -6.46 -12.63 -2.36
N ASN A 30 -7.15 -13.57 -3.00
CA ASN A 30 -7.38 -13.55 -4.45
C ASN A 30 -8.20 -12.32 -4.92
N GLY A 31 -9.02 -11.75 -4.03
CA GLY A 31 -9.85 -10.57 -4.28
C GLY A 31 -9.15 -9.26 -3.89
N ASP A 32 -9.95 -8.21 -3.65
CA ASP A 32 -9.43 -6.93 -3.17
C ASP A 32 -8.89 -7.03 -1.74
N TRP A 33 -7.70 -6.48 -1.53
CA TRP A 33 -7.05 -6.45 -0.24
C TRP A 33 -6.34 -5.12 -0.01
N TYR A 34 -6.07 -4.82 1.25
CA TYR A 34 -5.16 -3.76 1.62
C TYR A 34 -4.29 -4.19 2.80
N LYS A 35 -3.09 -3.64 2.88
CA LYS A 35 -2.22 -3.74 4.05
C LYS A 35 -1.95 -2.34 4.58
N ASP A 36 -2.14 -2.18 5.89
CA ASP A 36 -1.83 -0.94 6.59
C ASP A 36 -0.41 -1.01 7.17
N PHE A 37 0.41 -0.02 6.83
CA PHE A 37 1.76 0.22 7.38
C PHE A 37 1.75 1.36 8.40
N GLY A 38 0.57 1.93 8.72
CA GLY A 38 0.35 2.99 9.69
C GLY A 38 0.54 4.40 9.13
N SER A 39 1.62 4.64 8.41
CA SER A 39 1.90 5.89 7.68
C SER A 39 1.20 5.91 6.31
N PHE A 40 1.09 4.75 5.67
CA PHE A 40 0.41 4.54 4.41
C PHE A 40 -0.29 3.17 4.39
N LYS A 41 -1.17 2.97 3.42
CA LYS A 41 -1.74 1.66 3.07
C LYS A 41 -1.37 1.34 1.63
N ILE A 42 -1.14 0.06 1.35
CA ILE A 42 -1.09 -0.45 -0.02
C ILE A 42 -2.37 -1.23 -0.29
N CYS A 43 -3.00 -0.97 -1.43
CA CYS A 43 -4.20 -1.70 -1.87
C CYS A 43 -3.84 -2.52 -3.11
N GLY A 44 -4.41 -3.70 -3.24
CA GLY A 44 -4.19 -4.60 -4.36
C GLY A 44 -5.37 -5.52 -4.62
N HIS A 45 -5.21 -6.37 -5.65
CA HIS A 45 -6.16 -7.40 -6.02
C HIS A 45 -5.42 -8.62 -6.53
N GLY A 46 -5.70 -9.80 -5.98
CA GLY A 46 -4.91 -10.99 -6.24
C GLY A 46 -3.43 -10.71 -5.94
N SER A 47 -2.52 -11.12 -6.81
CA SER A 47 -1.08 -10.88 -6.64
C SER A 47 -0.61 -9.44 -6.97
N TYR A 48 -1.52 -8.54 -7.37
CA TYR A 48 -1.13 -7.25 -7.95
C TYR A 48 -1.39 -6.08 -6.99
N PRO A 49 -0.35 -5.35 -6.55
CA PRO A 49 -0.53 -4.06 -5.89
C PRO A 49 -1.04 -3.02 -6.90
N LYS A 50 -2.10 -2.30 -6.55
CA LYS A 50 -2.78 -1.31 -7.41
C LYS A 50 -2.43 0.14 -7.04
N THR A 51 -2.46 0.48 -5.76
CA THR A 51 -2.26 1.88 -5.32
C THR A 51 -1.73 1.99 -3.91
N PHE A 52 -1.15 3.16 -3.60
CA PHE A 52 -0.78 3.60 -2.27
C PHE A 52 -1.78 4.65 -1.79
N LEU A 53 -2.13 4.58 -0.52
CA LEU A 53 -3.00 5.52 0.16
C LEU A 53 -2.24 6.09 1.36
N LEU A 54 -2.25 7.41 1.51
CA LEU A 54 -1.72 8.06 2.70
C LEU A 54 -2.62 7.81 3.90
N ARG A 55 -2.09 8.01 5.10
CA ARG A 55 -2.89 8.01 6.34
C ARG A 55 -4.14 8.88 6.19
N GLY A 56 -5.29 8.35 6.62
CA GLY A 56 -6.60 9.02 6.53
C GLY A 56 -7.38 8.75 5.25
N GLN A 57 -6.76 8.21 4.20
CA GLN A 57 -7.49 7.79 3.00
C GLN A 57 -8.12 6.40 3.20
N ALA A 58 -9.39 6.27 2.84
CA ALA A 58 -10.12 5.01 2.93
C ALA A 58 -9.68 4.02 1.83
N ALA A 59 -9.47 2.75 2.21
CA ALA A 59 -9.06 1.69 1.30
C ALA A 59 -10.17 1.21 0.36
N LYS A 60 -11.43 1.46 0.73
CA LYS A 60 -12.60 1.21 -0.10
C LYS A 60 -13.34 2.53 -0.27
N GLY A 61 -13.67 2.89 -1.51
CA GLY A 61 -14.62 3.96 -1.77
C GLY A 61 -16.01 3.53 -1.31
N VAL A 62 -16.76 4.45 -0.72
CA VAL A 62 -18.21 4.32 -0.60
C VAL A 62 -18.80 4.88 -1.89
N SER A 63 -19.46 4.02 -2.68
CA SER A 63 -20.38 4.49 -3.71
C SER A 63 -21.60 5.07 -3.00
N LEU A 64 -21.95 6.33 -3.34
CA LEU A 64 -23.24 6.92 -2.97
C LEU A 64 -24.38 6.23 -3.70
#